data_AF-A0A0G1SBL1-F1
#
_entry.id   AF-A0A0G1SBL1-F1
#
_cell.length_a   1.000
_cell.length_b   1.000
_cell.length_c   1.000
_cell.angle_alpha   90.00
_cell.angle_beta   90.00
_cell.angle_gamma   90.00
#
_symmetry.space_group_name_H-M   'P 1'
#
loop_
_entity.id
_entity.type
_entity.pdbx_description
1 polymer ?
#
loop_
_entity_poly.entity_id
_entity_poly.type
_entity_poly.pdbx_seq_one_letter_code
_entity_poly.pdbx_strand_id
1 'polypeptide(L)'
;RAAFASGDVRGNLLQTVRSGWAAPFLTPVASLRYVLAALVTAGAFVIGFGTFGKTSGSGIEAIGRNPLAKQAIQVSIIINFAMTGLIMLLGLGLAYLILVL
;
A
#
# COMPACT_ATOMS: atom_id res chain seq x y z
N ARG A 1 -47.20 18.30 13.85
CA ARG A 1 -48.10 17.71 12.82
C ARG A 1 -47.21 17.02 11.80
N ALA A 2 -47.58 15.79 11.46
CA ALA A 2 -46.78 14.77 10.81
C ALA A 2 -46.44 15.03 9.33
N ALA A 3 -45.46 14.23 8.87
CA ALA A 3 -45.31 13.66 7.54
C ALA A 3 -44.61 14.50 6.44
N PHE A 4 -43.28 14.33 6.35
CA PHE A 4 -42.60 14.22 5.06
C PHE A 4 -42.03 12.80 4.95
N ALA A 5 -42.92 11.91 4.51
CA ALA A 5 -42.64 10.52 4.24
C ALA A 5 -41.70 10.38 3.01
N SER A 6 -40.47 9.97 3.24
CA SER A 6 -39.88 8.76 2.66
C SER A 6 -40.39 8.30 1.27
N GLY A 7 -40.23 9.14 0.23
CA GLY A 7 -40.47 8.78 -1.18
C GLY A 7 -39.26 9.04 -2.09
N ASP A 8 -38.55 10.16 -1.90
CA ASP A 8 -37.46 10.63 -2.79
C ASP A 8 -36.08 10.05 -2.49
N VAL A 9 -35.86 9.51 -1.28
CA VAL A 9 -34.54 9.03 -0.86
C VAL A 9 -34.12 7.79 -1.67
N ARG A 10 -35.06 6.94 -2.10
CA ARG A 10 -34.75 5.72 -2.88
C ARG A 10 -34.29 6.03 -4.30
N GLY A 11 -34.92 7.02 -4.96
CA GLY A 11 -34.49 7.49 -6.28
C GLY A 11 -33.09 8.09 -6.24
N ASN A 12 -32.82 8.92 -5.21
CA ASN A 12 -31.51 9.53 -5.01
C ASN A 12 -30.42 8.52 -4.63
N LEU A 13 -30.72 7.49 -3.83
CA LEU A 13 -29.73 6.46 -3.45
C LEU A 13 -29.35 5.57 -4.63
N LEU A 14 -30.33 5.08 -5.40
CA LEU A 14 -30.06 4.29 -6.61
C LEU A 14 -29.29 5.11 -7.65
N GLN A 15 -29.65 6.39 -7.80
CA GLN A 15 -28.95 7.29 -8.70
C GLN A 15 -27.53 7.59 -8.20
N THR A 16 -27.31 7.75 -6.90
CA THR A 16 -25.98 7.97 -6.29
C THR A 16 -25.06 6.76 -6.48
N VAL A 17 -25.58 5.54 -6.29
CA VAL A 17 -24.82 4.30 -6.57
C VAL A 17 -24.50 4.21 -8.05
N ARG A 18 -25.47 4.45 -8.93
CA ARG A 18 -25.26 4.41 -10.39
C ARG A 18 -24.27 5.46 -10.88
N SER A 19 -24.31 6.68 -10.35
CA SER A 19 -23.37 7.75 -10.71
C SER A 19 -21.97 7.51 -10.15
N GLY A 20 -21.85 6.91 -8.95
CA GLY A 20 -20.56 6.54 -8.36
C GLY A 20 -19.80 5.51 -9.20
N TRP A 21 -20.52 4.61 -9.88
CA TRP A 21 -19.92 3.63 -10.80
C TRP A 21 -19.51 4.24 -12.15
N ALA A 22 -20.19 5.28 -12.62
CA ALA A 22 -19.84 5.97 -13.86
C ALA A 22 -18.73 7.02 -13.67
N ALA A 23 -18.57 7.54 -12.44
CA ALA A 23 -17.61 8.60 -12.10
C ALA A 23 -16.16 8.34 -12.54
N PRO A 24 -15.60 7.11 -12.41
CA PRO A 24 -14.23 6.82 -12.86
C PRO A 24 -14.03 6.98 -14.38
N PHE A 25 -15.09 6.80 -15.17
CA PHE A 25 -15.02 6.92 -16.63
C PHE A 25 -15.19 8.36 -17.13
N LEU A 26 -15.74 9.25 -16.29
CA LEU A 26 -15.99 10.65 -16.61
C LEU A 26 -14.76 11.55 -16.37
N THR A 27 -13.88 11.17 -15.43
CA THR A 27 -12.59 11.83 -15.19
C THR A 27 -11.44 10.83 -15.34
N PRO A 28 -11.02 10.51 -16.58
CA PRO A 28 -10.02 9.47 -16.86
C PRO A 28 -8.69 9.67 -16.12
N VAL A 29 -8.29 10.93 -15.92
CA VAL A 29 -7.05 11.30 -15.22
C VAL A 29 -7.10 10.93 -13.73
N ALA A 30 -8.25 11.13 -13.07
CA ALA A 30 -8.40 10.78 -11.66
C ALA A 30 -8.33 9.26 -11.45
N SER A 31 -8.99 8.49 -12.31
CA SER A 31 -8.96 7.02 -12.26
C SER A 31 -7.56 6.46 -12.48
N LEU A 32 -6.81 7.03 -13.42
CA LEU A 32 -5.42 6.65 -13.65
C LEU A 32 -4.54 6.88 -12.42
N ARG A 33 -4.73 8.01 -11.71
CA ARG A 33 -4.01 8.32 -10.46
C ARG A 33 -4.27 7.26 -9.38
N TYR A 34 -5.53 6.88 -9.17
CA TYR A 34 -5.86 5.84 -8.17
C TYR A 34 -5.25 4.48 -8.52
N VAL A 35 -5.29 4.08 -9.80
CA VAL A 35 -4.66 2.84 -10.26
C VAL A 35 -3.15 2.90 -10.06
N LEU A 36 -2.51 4.01 -10.43
CA LEU A 36 -1.07 4.20 -10.23
C LEU A 36 -0.70 4.16 -8.74
N ALA A 37 -1.45 4.85 -7.87
CA ALA A 37 -1.20 4.82 -6.43
C ALA A 37 -1.32 3.39 -5.86
N ALA A 38 -2.30 2.61 -6.32
CA ALA A 38 -2.45 1.21 -5.95
C ALA A 38 -1.27 0.35 -6.41
N LEU A 39 -0.83 0.51 -7.66
CA LEU A 39 0.32 -0.21 -8.22
C LEU A 39 1.63 0.14 -7.51
N VAL A 40 1.86 1.42 -7.23
CA VAL A 40 3.04 1.89 -6.49
C VAL A 40 3.06 1.31 -5.08
N THR A 41 1.92 1.35 -4.40
CA THR A 41 1.79 0.76 -3.06
C THR A 41 2.06 -0.75 -3.10
N ALA A 42 1.41 -1.48 -4.01
CA ALA A 42 1.59 -2.92 -4.16
C ALA A 42 3.06 -3.28 -4.50
N GLY A 43 3.67 -2.55 -5.43
CA GLY A 43 5.06 -2.74 -5.82
C GLY A 43 6.02 -2.50 -4.66
N ALA A 44 5.82 -1.44 -3.89
CA ALA A 44 6.64 -1.15 -2.71
C ALA A 44 6.56 -2.26 -1.66
N PHE A 45 5.36 -2.81 -1.42
CA PHE A 45 5.18 -3.94 -0.52
C PHE A 45 5.84 -5.21 -1.06
N VAL A 46 5.62 -5.57 -2.33
CA VAL A 46 6.21 -6.78 -2.93
C VAL A 46 7.74 -6.73 -2.88
N ILE A 47 8.33 -5.61 -3.26
CA ILE A 47 9.78 -5.43 -3.24
C ILE A 47 10.29 -5.44 -1.79
N GLY A 48 9.62 -4.72 -0.88
CA GLY A 48 10.01 -4.63 0.51
C GLY A 48 10.01 -6.00 1.19
N PHE A 49 8.85 -6.66 1.22
CA PHE A 49 8.70 -7.97 1.84
C PHE A 49 9.52 -9.06 1.15
N GLY A 50 9.62 -9.05 -0.18
CA GLY A 50 10.44 -10.01 -0.93
C GLY A 50 11.93 -9.90 -0.60
N THR A 51 12.46 -8.67 -0.54
CA THR A 51 13.88 -8.43 -0.22
C THR A 51 14.17 -8.78 1.24
N PHE A 52 13.32 -8.34 2.16
CA PHE A 52 13.47 -8.61 3.59
C PHE A 52 13.40 -10.11 3.91
N GLY A 53 12.43 -10.82 3.32
CA GLY A 53 12.27 -12.26 3.53
C GLY A 53 13.51 -13.04 3.10
N LYS A 54 14.07 -12.72 1.93
CA LYS A 54 15.29 -13.36 1.42
C LYS A 54 16.50 -13.09 2.34
N THR A 55 16.72 -11.84 2.71
CA THR A 55 17.88 -11.44 3.53
C THR A 55 17.78 -11.95 4.97
N SER A 56 16.57 -12.02 5.53
CA SER A 56 16.36 -12.59 6.87
C SER A 56 16.61 -14.10 6.89
N GLY A 57 16.15 -14.84 5.88
CA GLY A 57 16.40 -16.28 5.76
C GLY A 57 17.89 -16.61 5.69
N SER A 58 18.63 -15.93 4.81
CA SER A 58 20.08 -16.13 4.69
C SER A 58 20.84 -15.69 5.94
N GLY A 59 20.37 -14.62 6.61
CA GLY A 59 20.93 -14.15 7.88
C GLY A 59 20.79 -15.18 9.00
N ILE A 60 19.64 -15.86 9.11
CA ILE A 60 19.42 -16.92 10.09
C ILE A 60 20.30 -18.14 9.79
N GLU A 61 20.38 -18.57 8.52
CA GLU A 61 21.26 -19.67 8.12
C GLU A 61 22.74 -19.36 8.44
N ALA A 62 23.17 -18.13 8.18
CA ALA A 62 24.54 -17.69 8.47
C ALA A 62 24.86 -17.69 9.98
N ILE A 63 23.91 -17.29 10.84
CA ILE A 63 24.07 -17.38 12.30
C ILE A 63 24.21 -18.84 12.73
N GLY A 64 23.42 -19.74 12.15
CA GLY A 64 23.49 -21.17 12.42
C GLY A 64 24.84 -21.78 12.00
N ARG A 65 25.43 -21.31 10.91
CA ARG A 65 26.72 -21.81 10.37
C ARG A 65 27.94 -21.21 11.07
N ASN A 66 27.85 -19.99 11.58
CA ASN A 66 28.94 -19.35 12.30
C ASN A 66 28.43 -18.49 13.48
N PRO A 67 28.23 -19.12 14.66
CA PRO A 67 27.70 -18.41 15.83
C PRO A 67 28.66 -17.35 16.39
N LEU A 68 29.96 -17.42 16.08
CA LEU A 68 30.95 -16.42 16.52
C LEU A 68 30.73 -15.05 15.85
N ALA A 69 30.17 -15.03 14.64
CA ALA A 69 29.86 -13.81 13.89
C ALA A 69 28.44 -13.28 14.12
N LYS A 70 27.70 -13.88 15.06
CA LYS A 70 26.27 -13.60 15.29
C LYS A 70 25.94 -12.12 15.40
N GLN A 71 26.75 -11.34 16.14
CA GLN A 71 26.49 -9.91 16.36
C GLN A 71 26.60 -9.12 15.06
N ALA A 72 27.63 -9.37 14.24
CA ALA A 72 27.80 -8.71 12.95
C ALA A 72 26.66 -9.04 11.97
N ILE A 73 26.22 -10.31 11.96
CA ILE A 73 25.10 -10.75 11.11
C ILE A 73 23.79 -10.11 11.57
N GLN A 74 23.52 -10.07 12.87
CA GLN A 74 22.33 -9.41 13.42
C GLN A 74 22.27 -7.92 13.07
N VAL A 75 23.40 -7.21 13.18
CA VAL A 75 23.49 -5.79 12.77
C VAL A 75 23.17 -5.64 11.28
N SER A 76 23.70 -6.51 10.42
CA SER A 76 23.41 -6.50 8.98
C SER A 76 21.93 -6.75 8.68
N ILE A 77 21.28 -7.69 9.39
CA ILE A 77 19.84 -7.94 9.25
C ILE A 77 19.04 -6.71 9.67
N ILE A 78 19.39 -6.07 10.79
CA ILE A 78 18.72 -4.86 11.28
C ILE A 78 18.85 -3.71 10.28
N ILE A 79 20.05 -3.49 9.73
CA ILE A 79 20.28 -2.45 8.71
C ILE A 79 19.44 -2.73 7.46
N ASN A 80 19.44 -3.98 6.98
CA ASN A 80 18.61 -4.36 5.83
C ASN A 80 17.12 -4.18 6.10
N PHE A 81 16.64 -4.52 7.30
CA PHE A 81 15.27 -4.27 7.71
C PHE A 81 14.94 -2.77 7.71
N ALA A 82 15.82 -1.94 8.27
CA ALA A 82 15.64 -0.50 8.30
C ALA A 82 15.60 0.10 6.89
N MET A 83 16.50 -0.33 6.00
CA MET A 83 16.52 0.10 4.59
C MET A 83 15.27 -0.35 3.84
N THR A 84 14.82 -1.58 4.08
CA THR A 84 13.58 -2.07 3.49
C THR A 84 12.38 -1.27 3.98
N GLY A 85 12.31 -0.98 5.28
CA GLY A 85 11.31 -0.11 5.88
C GLY A 85 11.31 1.28 5.25
N LEU A 86 12.49 1.88 5.05
CA LEU A 86 12.64 3.16 4.37
C LEU A 86 12.07 3.12 2.95
N ILE A 87 12.39 2.08 2.17
CA ILE A 87 11.87 1.91 0.81
C ILE A 87 10.35 1.80 0.81
N MET A 88 9.77 1.04 1.75
CA MET A 88 8.30 0.94 1.88
C MET A 88 7.66 2.28 2.24
N LEU A 89 8.26 3.03 3.17
CA LEU A 89 7.79 4.37 3.54
C LEU A 89 7.86 5.36 2.37
N LEU A 90 8.93 5.32 1.57
CA LEU A 90 9.05 6.13 0.37
C LEU A 90 7.98 5.75 -0.67
N GLY A 91 7.72 4.46 -0.88
CA GLY A 91 6.65 4.00 -1.76
C GLY A 91 5.27 4.48 -1.32
N LEU A 92 4.98 4.42 -0.02
CA LEU A 92 3.75 4.97 0.56
C LEU A 92 3.68 6.50 0.42
N GLY A 93 4.79 7.20 0.63
CA GLY A 93 4.90 8.64 0.40
C GLY A 93 4.59 9.01 -1.05
N LEU A 94 5.15 8.28 -2.02
CA LEU A 94 4.86 8.47 -3.44
C LEU A 94 3.38 8.21 -3.76
N ALA A 95 2.80 7.13 -3.24
CA ALA A 95 1.38 6.84 -3.42
C ALA A 95 0.49 7.95 -2.84
N TYR A 96 0.84 8.48 -1.66
CA TYR A 96 0.15 9.62 -1.06
C TYR A 96 0.24 10.87 -1.94
N LEU A 97 1.42 11.19 -2.47
CA LEU A 97 1.60 12.32 -3.39
C LEU A 97 0.74 12.16 -4.65
N ILE A 98 0.63 10.95 -5.21
CA ILE A 98 -0.24 10.67 -6.37
C ILE A 98 -1.72 10.92 -6.03
N LEU A 99 -2.14 10.59 -4.80
CA LEU A 99 -3.52 10.80 -4.35
C LEU A 99 -3.82 12.29 -4.09
N VAL A 100 -2.85 13.05 -3.58
CA VAL A 100 -3.05 14.46 -3.21
C VAL A 100 -2.88 15.42 -4.38
N LEU A 101 -1.88 15.23 -5.25
CA LEU A 101 -1.52 16.15 -6.34
C LEU A 101 -2.31 15.85 -7.62
#